data_AF-A0A358NIB5-F1
#
_entry.id   AF-A0A358NIB5-F1
#
_cell.length_a   1.000
_cell.length_b   1.000
_cell.length_c   1.000
_cell.angle_alpha   90.00
_cell.angle_beta   90.00
_cell.angle_gamma   90.00
#
_symmetry.space_group_name_H-M   'P 1'
#
loop_
_entity.id
_entity.type
_entity.pdbx_description
1 polymer ?
#
loop_
_entity_poly.entity_id
_entity_poly.type
_entity_poly.pdbx_seq_one_letter_code
_entity_poly.pdbx_strand_id
1 'polypeptide(L)'
;MTFVINTLLSFGLIFELPIVMVIMTRFHIVKVEFLKKNRKFAVLIIFIIAAILTPPDVVSQILLGLPMVLLFEVGIILSSIVEKGENRKSKKEEKNKKEEKNEIEPSGE
;
A
#
# COMPACT_ATOMS: atom_id res chain seq x y z
N MET A 1 -31.51 1.06 13.55
CA MET A 1 -31.03 0.03 12.59
C MET A 1 -30.14 0.62 11.49
N THR A 2 -30.45 1.78 10.90
CA THR A 2 -29.68 2.40 9.80
C THR A 2 -28.25 2.82 10.15
N PHE A 3 -27.98 3.33 11.36
CA PHE A 3 -26.62 3.75 11.75
C PHE A 3 -25.57 2.63 11.70
N VAL A 4 -25.93 1.45 12.22
CA VAL A 4 -25.03 0.28 12.26
C VAL A 4 -24.78 -0.26 10.86
N ILE A 5 -25.81 -0.32 10.02
CA ILE A 5 -25.70 -0.78 8.62
C ILE A 5 -24.79 0.14 7.81
N ASN A 6 -24.98 1.46 7.93
CA ASN A 6 -24.12 2.44 7.23
C ASN A 6 -22.67 2.33 7.68
N THR A 7 -22.42 2.22 8.99
CA THR A 7 -21.06 2.10 9.54
C THR A 7 -20.39 0.80 9.06
N LEU A 8 -21.12 -0.32 9.05
CA LEU A 8 -20.62 -1.60 8.56
C LEU A 8 -20.25 -1.52 7.07
N LEU A 9 -21.10 -0.89 6.26
CA LEU A 9 -20.84 -0.72 4.82
C LEU A 9 -19.59 0.15 4.58
N SER A 10 -19.46 1.25 5.32
CA SER A 10 -18.29 2.12 5.25
C SER A 10 -17.01 1.38 5.61
N PHE A 11 -17.01 0.60 6.71
CA PHE A 11 -15.87 -0.22 7.08
C PHE A 11 -15.49 -1.22 5.98
N GLY A 12 -16.45 -1.88 5.35
CA GLY A 12 -16.19 -2.78 4.21
C GLY A 12 -15.46 -2.07 3.07
N LEU A 13 -15.86 -0.84 2.73
CA LEU A 13 -15.20 -0.02 1.71
C LEU A 13 -13.78 0.39 2.11
N ILE A 14 -13.56 0.67 3.41
CA ILE A 14 -12.23 0.99 3.93
C ILE A 14 -11.30 -0.23 3.90
N PHE A 15 -11.83 -1.44 4.14
CA PHE A 15 -11.10 -2.70 4.00
C PHE A 15 -10.66 -3.00 2.56
N GLU A 16 -11.19 -2.32 1.56
CA GLU A 16 -10.75 -2.43 0.16
C GLU A 16 -9.43 -1.66 -0.09
N LEU A 17 -9.16 -0.61 0.69
CA LEU A 17 -7.98 0.25 0.50
C LEU A 17 -6.64 -0.50 0.48
N PRO A 18 -6.34 -1.47 1.37
CA PRO A 18 -5.10 -2.24 1.31
C PRO A 18 -4.95 -3.02 0.00
N ILE A 19 -6.03 -3.60 -0.52
CA ILE A 19 -6.02 -4.35 -1.78
C ILE A 19 -5.75 -3.40 -2.95
N VAL A 20 -6.44 -2.26 -3.00
CA VAL A 20 -6.25 -1.23 -4.03
C VAL A 20 -4.81 -0.71 -4.01
N MET A 21 -4.23 -0.47 -2.83
CA MET A 21 -2.83 -0.04 -2.70
C MET A 21 -1.84 -1.07 -3.26
N VAL A 22 -2.06 -2.36 -2.98
CA VAL A 22 -1.21 -3.44 -3.51
C VAL A 22 -1.30 -3.49 -5.04
N ILE A 23 -2.51 -3.39 -5.59
CA ILE A 23 -2.75 -3.40 -7.04
C ILE A 23 -2.07 -2.19 -7.71
N MET A 24 -2.25 -0.99 -7.15
CA MET A 24 -1.60 0.23 -7.67
C MET A 24 -0.07 0.15 -7.63
N THR A 25 0.49 -0.43 -6.57
CA THR A 25 1.95 -0.65 -6.48
C THR A 25 2.43 -1.66 -7.52
N ARG A 26 1.68 -2.74 -7.76
CA ARG A 26 2.01 -3.73 -8.79
C ARG A 26 2.04 -3.11 -10.19
N PHE A 27 1.11 -2.20 -10.50
CA PHE A 27 1.12 -1.45 -11.76
C PHE A 27 2.16 -0.31 -11.81
N HIS A 28 3.01 -0.17 -10.78
CA HIS A 28 3.99 0.90 -10.66
C HIS A 28 3.41 2.33 -10.70
N ILE A 29 2.09 2.47 -10.48
CA ILE A 29 1.40 3.77 -10.40
C ILE A 29 1.79 4.49 -9.11
N VAL A 30 1.97 3.73 -8.02
CA VAL A 30 2.33 4.26 -6.70
C VAL A 30 3.50 3.48 -6.11
N LYS A 31 4.61 4.18 -5.87
CA LYS A 31 5.79 3.62 -5.17
C LYS A 31 5.55 3.49 -3.67
N VAL A 32 6.07 2.42 -3.08
CA VAL A 32 5.93 2.20 -1.63
C VAL A 32 6.66 3.27 -0.82
N GLU A 33 7.77 3.79 -1.36
CA GLU A 33 8.50 4.92 -0.77
C GLU A 33 7.62 6.18 -0.65
N PHE A 34 6.76 6.43 -1.63
CA PHE A 34 5.83 7.55 -1.61
C PHE A 34 4.76 7.37 -0.53
N LEU A 35 4.22 6.16 -0.38
CA LEU A 35 3.27 5.83 0.69
C LEU A 35 3.90 5.98 2.08
N LYS A 36 5.15 5.54 2.24
CA LYS A 36 5.91 5.69 3.50
C LYS A 36 6.21 7.15 3.84
N LYS A 37 6.60 7.97 2.85
CA LYS A 37 6.89 9.40 3.05
C LYS A 37 5.65 10.19 3.47
N ASN A 38 4.47 9.82 2.96
CA ASN A 38 3.21 10.52 3.21
C ASN A 38 2.37 9.92 4.35
N ARG A 39 2.96 9.15 5.26
CA ARG A 39 2.27 8.56 6.43
C ARG A 39 1.46 9.57 7.23
N LYS A 40 2.02 10.76 7.47
CA LYS A 40 1.34 11.82 8.23
C LYS A 40 0.07 12.30 7.53
N PHE A 41 0.08 12.38 6.21
CA PHE A 41 -1.10 12.73 5.41
C PHE A 41 -2.16 11.63 5.45
N ALA A 42 -1.75 10.36 5.34
CA ALA A 42 -2.68 9.24 5.43
C ALA A 42 -3.37 9.18 6.79
N VAL A 43 -2.62 9.34 7.89
CA VAL A 43 -3.19 9.41 9.25
C VAL A 43 -4.16 10.59 9.36
N LEU A 44 -3.82 11.77 8.85
CA LEU A 44 -4.73 12.93 8.85
C LEU A 44 -6.04 12.64 8.10
N ILE A 45 -5.96 12.06 6.90
CA ILE A 45 -7.15 11.69 6.09
C ILE A 45 -8.01 10.67 6.83
N ILE A 46 -7.39 9.67 7.46
CA ILE A 46 -8.09 8.66 8.27
C ILE A 46 -8.87 9.31 9.42
N PHE A 47 -8.25 10.24 10.15
CA PHE A 47 -8.93 10.96 11.23
C PHE A 47 -10.06 11.86 10.73
N ILE A 48 -9.93 12.45 9.54
CA ILE A 48 -11.01 13.23 8.90
C ILE A 48 -12.18 12.31 8.53
N ILE A 49 -11.92 11.16 7.91
CA ILE A 49 -12.95 10.16 7.57
C ILE A 49 -13.64 9.65 8.84
N ALA A 50 -12.87 9.38 9.90
CA ALA A 50 -13.42 8.97 11.18
C ALA A 50 -14.35 10.05 11.78
N ALA A 51 -13.97 11.32 11.73
CA ALA A 51 -14.80 12.43 12.21
C ALA A 51 -16.09 12.65 11.41
N ILE A 52 -16.15 12.18 10.16
CA ILE A 52 -17.38 12.19 9.34
C ILE A 52 -18.29 11.01 9.68
N LEU A 53 -17.70 9.84 9.96
CA LEU A 53 -18.43 8.60 10.23
C LEU A 53 -18.98 8.51 11.65
N THR A 54 -18.19 8.93 12.64
CA THR A 54 -18.65 9.03 14.03
C THR A 54 -19.04 10.48 14.32
N PRO A 55 -20.05 10.72 15.18
CA PRO A 55 -20.21 12.06 15.76
C PRO A 55 -18.88 12.53 16.38
N PRO A 56 -18.66 13.85 16.56
CA PRO A 56 -17.39 14.46 16.97
C PRO A 56 -17.04 14.13 18.44
N ASP A 57 -16.86 12.84 18.72
CA ASP A 57 -16.39 12.27 19.97
C ASP A 57 -14.96 11.75 19.74
N VAL A 58 -14.01 12.38 20.43
CA VAL A 58 -12.57 12.09 20.31
C VAL A 58 -12.28 10.63 20.67
N VAL A 59 -12.99 10.04 21.63
CA VAL A 59 -12.76 8.65 22.06
C VAL A 59 -13.17 7.69 20.95
N SER A 60 -14.40 7.82 20.44
CA SER A 60 -14.89 6.99 19.34
C SER A 60 -14.08 7.21 18.05
N GLN A 61 -13.64 8.44 17.78
CA GLN A 61 -12.81 8.76 16.61
C GLN A 61 -11.44 8.08 16.68
N ILE A 62 -10.79 8.03 17.85
CA ILE A 62 -9.53 7.29 18.02
C ILE A 62 -9.77 5.79 17.93
N LEU A 63 -10.85 5.29 18.54
CA LEU A 63 -11.22 3.87 18.51
C LEU A 63 -11.45 3.36 17.07
N LEU A 64 -11.98 4.22 16.19
CA LEU A 64 -12.22 3.92 14.77
C LEU A 64 -11.01 4.25 13.87
N GLY A 65 -10.29 5.33 14.17
CA GLY A 65 -9.10 5.74 13.43
C GLY A 65 -7.92 4.79 13.62
N LEU A 66 -7.73 4.22 14.82
CA LEU A 66 -6.65 3.28 15.10
C LEU A 66 -6.69 2.03 14.18
N PRO A 67 -7.81 1.31 14.04
CA PRO A 67 -7.89 0.18 13.11
C PRO A 67 -7.69 0.60 11.66
N MET A 68 -8.18 1.78 11.24
CA MET A 68 -7.91 2.30 9.89
C MET A 68 -6.43 2.56 9.63
N VAL A 69 -5.71 3.14 10.60
CA VAL A 69 -4.26 3.36 10.50
C VAL A 69 -3.53 2.01 10.43
N LEU A 70 -3.96 1.02 11.20
CA LEU A 70 -3.43 -0.34 11.12
C LEU A 70 -3.64 -0.95 9.73
N LEU A 71 -4.83 -0.80 9.13
CA LEU A 71 -5.09 -1.25 7.76
C LEU A 71 -4.14 -0.59 6.75
N PHE A 72 -3.95 0.72 6.86
CA PHE A 72 -3.03 1.45 6.00
C PHE A 72 -1.60 0.92 6.12
N GLU A 73 -1.17 0.65 7.35
CA GLU A 73 0.15 0.06 7.62
C GLU A 73 0.29 -1.33 7.00
N VAL A 74 -0.73 -2.18 7.13
CA VAL A 74 -0.81 -3.49 6.47
C VAL A 74 -0.74 -3.36 4.95
N GLY A 75 -1.47 -2.41 4.37
CA GLY A 75 -1.42 -2.10 2.94
C GLY A 75 -0.01 -1.75 2.46
N ILE A 76 0.69 -0.87 3.19
CA ILE A 76 2.10 -0.54 2.88
C ILE A 76 2.99 -1.78 2.96
N ILE A 77 2.83 -2.61 4.00
CA ILE A 77 3.65 -3.82 4.18
C ILE A 77 3.45 -4.77 3.00
N LEU A 78 2.19 -5.04 2.62
CA LEU A 78 1.85 -5.90 1.49
C LEU A 78 2.41 -5.34 0.18
N SER A 79 2.21 -4.05 -0.09
CA SER A 79 2.79 -3.37 -1.27
C SER A 79 4.32 -3.45 -1.28
N SER A 80 4.98 -3.31 -0.12
CA SER A 80 6.44 -3.43 0.02
C SER A 80 6.94 -4.83 -0.30
N ILE A 81 6.19 -5.87 0.05
CA ILE A 81 6.53 -7.27 -0.26
C ILE A 81 6.43 -7.50 -1.77
N VAL A 82 5.36 -7.00 -2.41
CA VAL A 82 5.13 -7.13 -3.85
C VAL A 82 6.20 -6.38 -4.65
N GLU A 83 6.46 -5.10 -4.34
CA GLU A 83 7.48 -4.29 -5.01
C GLU A 83 8.89 -4.89 -4.90
N LYS A 84 9.23 -5.48 -3.73
CA LYS A 84 10.51 -6.17 -3.53
C LYS A 84 10.61 -7.48 -4.32
N GLY A 85 9.48 -8.17 -4.51
CA GLY A 85 9.38 -9.35 -5.35
C GLY A 85 9.65 -9.03 -6.83
N GLU A 86 9.08 -7.95 -7.34
CA GLU A 86 9.27 -7.50 -8.73
C GLU A 86 10.69 -6.95 -8.97
N ASN A 87 11.23 -6.13 -8.07
CA ASN A 87 12.61 -5.65 -8.16
C ASN A 87 13.64 -6.79 -8.16
N ARG A 88 13.35 -7.92 -7.49
CA ARG A 88 14.22 -9.12 -7.52
C ARG A 88 14.12 -9.87 -8.84
N LYS A 89 12.95 -9.91 -9.48
CA LYS A 89 12.77 -10.52 -10.81
C LYS A 89 13.45 -9.67 -11.90
N SER A 90 13.22 -8.36 -11.91
CA SER A 90 13.89 -7.45 -12.85
C SER A 90 15.41 -7.44 -12.68
N LYS A 91 15.93 -7.44 -11.44
CA LYS A 91 17.38 -7.58 -11.22
C LYS A 91 17.95 -8.94 -11.61
N LYS A 92 17.17 -10.04 -11.53
CA LYS A 92 17.61 -11.37 -11.99
C LYS A 92 17.63 -11.45 -13.52
N GLU A 93 16.63 -10.86 -14.19
CA GLU A 93 16.57 -10.79 -15.66
C GLU A 93 17.65 -9.88 -16.23
N GLU A 94 17.97 -8.75 -15.58
CA GLU A 94 19.12 -7.91 -15.96
C GLU A 94 20.47 -8.59 -15.73
N LYS A 95 20.60 -9.43 -14.69
CA LYS A 95 21.84 -10.21 -14.44
C LYS A 95 22.02 -11.30 -15.47
N ASN A 96 20.97 -12.09 -15.76
CA ASN A 96 21.03 -13.13 -16.78
C ASN A 96 21.30 -12.55 -18.18
N LYS A 97 20.70 -11.40 -18.54
CA LYS A 97 21.02 -10.71 -19.82
C LYS A 97 22.44 -10.18 -19.91
N LYS A 98 23.09 -9.87 -18.78
CA LYS A 98 24.50 -9.43 -18.75
C LYS A 98 25.46 -10.60 -18.84
N GLU A 99 25.13 -11.74 -18.24
CA GLU A 99 25.91 -12.98 -18.34
C GLU A 99 25.85 -13.56 -19.76
N GLU A 100 24.67 -13.58 -20.39
CA GLU A 100 24.48 -14.06 -21.78
C GLU A 100 25.18 -13.17 -22.83
N LYS A 101 25.32 -11.85 -22.58
CA LYS A 101 26.10 -10.95 -23.45
C LYS A 101 27.61 -11.12 -23.33
N ASN A 102 28.12 -11.55 -22.18
CA ASN A 102 29.55 -11.74 -21.95
C ASN A 102 30.07 -13.07 -22.51
N GLU A 103 29.20 -14.05 -22.80
CA GLU A 103 29.57 -15.33 -23.43
C GLU A 103 29.60 -15.28 -24.97
N ILE A 104 28.95 -14.30 -25.59
CA ILE A 104 28.81 -14.19 -27.07
C ILE A 104 29.91 -13.33 -27.71
N GLU A 105 30.69 -12.57 -26.92
CA GLU A 105 31.92 -11.91 -27.38
C GLU A 105 33.17 -12.70 -26.92
N PRO A 106 33.57 -13.79 -27.62
CA PRO A 106 34.86 -14.40 -27.34
C PRO A 106 35.94 -13.45 -27.86
N SER A 107 36.87 -13.09 -26.99
CA SER A 107 38.29 -12.89 -27.33
C SER A 107 38.54 -12.37 -28.76
N GLY A 108 38.22 -11.10 -28.99
CA GLY A 108 38.67 -10.39 -30.18
C GLY A 108 40.00 -9.70 -29.90
N GLU A 109 41.08 -10.48 -29.86
CA GLU A 109 42.45 -10.15 -30.34
C GLU A 109 43.31 -11.42 -30.34
#